data_AF-A0A7V8SVB4-F1
#
_entry.id   AF-A0A7V8SVB4-F1
#
_cell.length_a   1.000
_cell.length_b   1.000
_cell.length_c   1.000
_cell.angle_alpha   90.00
_cell.angle_beta   90.00
_cell.angle_gamma   90.00
#
_symmetry.space_group_name_H-M   'P 1'
#
loop_
_entity.id
_entity.type
_entity.pdbx_description
1 polymer ?
#
loop_
_entity_poly.entity_id
_entity_poly.type
_entity_poly.pdbx_seq_one_letter_code
_entity_poly.pdbx_strand_id
1 'polypeptide(L)'
;MIRIQTPEPVWVEILGVVAHERGVSLSEPGREQVFLPDAYIGSGAADHWALRTGTSPASYANDVRAALKAFDPHLLVLDLQPMDAVMEKAQAGTRFSLLLIGAFAIIAAILAGVGLYGVLATVVRQRTAEIGVRMALGAQPQNIFQLIVGQGLRLTAIGVVGGLFGAFAVTREMSSMLVGIKATDPVTFVTMAVAFFVIAALSCWVPARRAANLDPRAALLEQRQS
;
A
#
# COMPACT_ATOMS: atom_id res chain seq x y z
N MET A 1 -31.52 5.55 -7.66
CA MET A 1 -32.84 6.17 -7.89
C MET A 1 -33.81 5.00 -8.01
N ILE A 2 -34.38 4.57 -6.89
CA ILE A 2 -35.41 3.53 -6.91
C ILE A 2 -36.70 4.26 -7.27
N ARG A 3 -37.20 4.04 -8.49
CA ARG A 3 -38.44 4.66 -8.97
C ARG A 3 -39.57 3.68 -8.71
N ILE A 4 -40.16 3.76 -7.52
CA ILE A 4 -41.39 3.03 -7.21
C ILE A 4 -42.52 3.79 -7.93
N GLN A 5 -42.95 3.30 -9.09
CA GLN A 5 -44.09 3.86 -9.81
C GLN A 5 -45.38 3.31 -9.19
N THR A 6 -45.85 3.92 -8.11
CA THR A 6 -47.23 3.79 -7.67
C THR A 6 -48.05 4.98 -8.18
N PRO A 7 -49.31 4.78 -8.60
CA PRO A 7 -50.19 5.87 -9.07
C PRO A 7 -50.50 6.92 -8.01
N GLU A 8 -50.40 6.55 -6.72
CA GLU A 8 -50.66 7.44 -5.59
C GLU A 8 -49.43 7.54 -4.66
N PRO A 9 -49.23 8.69 -3.99
CA PRO A 9 -48.16 8.88 -3.03
C PRO A 9 -48.39 7.99 -1.80
N VAL A 10 -47.51 7.01 -1.61
CA VAL A 10 -47.56 6.09 -0.47
C VAL A 10 -46.70 6.65 0.66
N TRP A 11 -47.33 6.94 1.80
CA TRP A 11 -46.63 7.34 3.02
C TRP A 11 -46.07 6.11 3.72
N VAL A 12 -44.81 6.18 4.17
CA VAL A 12 -44.11 5.09 4.86
C VAL A 12 -43.63 5.58 6.22
N GLU A 13 -43.88 4.81 7.27
CA GLU A 13 -43.37 5.09 8.61
C GLU A 13 -41.94 4.53 8.76
N ILE A 14 -41.04 5.32 9.32
CA ILE A 14 -39.66 4.88 9.60
C ILE A 14 -39.68 4.09 10.91
N LEU A 15 -39.62 2.76 10.79
CA LEU A 15 -39.60 1.84 11.94
C LEU A 15 -38.24 1.78 12.64
N GLY A 16 -37.16 2.19 11.97
CA GLY A 16 -35.82 2.17 12.53
C GLY A 16 -34.76 2.66 11.55
N VAL A 17 -33.58 2.93 12.08
CA VAL A 17 -32.38 3.32 11.31
C VAL A 17 -31.28 2.31 11.61
N VAL A 18 -30.74 1.69 10.56
CA VAL A 18 -29.62 0.76 10.66
C VAL A 18 -28.31 1.46 10.33
N ALA A 19 -27.19 0.87 10.77
CA ALA A 19 -25.87 1.36 10.39
C ALA A 19 -25.69 1.28 8.87
N HIS A 20 -24.94 2.22 8.32
CA HIS A 20 -24.74 2.30 6.87
C HIS A 20 -23.95 1.10 6.34
N GLU A 21 -24.52 0.40 5.35
CA GLU A 21 -23.91 -0.78 4.74
C GLU A 21 -23.37 -0.50 3.33
N ARG A 22 -22.22 -1.11 3.02
CA ARG A 22 -21.57 -1.00 1.71
C ARG A 22 -21.97 -2.15 0.80
N GLY A 23 -23.19 -2.08 0.28
CA GLY A 23 -23.79 -3.16 -0.51
C GLY A 23 -23.37 -3.23 -1.99
N VAL A 24 -22.91 -2.12 -2.59
CA VAL A 24 -22.60 -2.04 -4.04
C VAL A 24 -21.09 -2.01 -4.31
N SER A 25 -20.34 -1.31 -3.47
CA SER A 25 -18.89 -1.19 -3.57
C SER A 25 -18.32 -1.03 -2.18
N LEU A 26 -17.20 -1.69 -1.90
CA LEU A 26 -16.46 -1.52 -0.65
C LEU A 26 -15.66 -0.21 -0.62
N SER A 27 -15.39 0.37 -1.81
CA SER A 27 -14.52 1.53 -2.01
C SER A 27 -15.28 2.85 -1.94
N GLU A 28 -16.56 2.85 -2.32
CA GLU A 28 -17.43 4.01 -2.19
C GLU A 28 -18.33 3.83 -0.98
N PRO A 29 -18.69 4.91 -0.27
CA PRO A 29 -19.67 4.82 0.80
C PRO A 29 -20.98 4.23 0.25
N GLY A 30 -21.28 4.38 -1.04
CA GLY A 30 -22.51 3.90 -1.62
C GLY A 30 -23.62 4.93 -1.45
N ARG A 31 -24.79 4.63 -2.01
CA ARG A 31 -25.96 5.51 -1.96
C ARG A 31 -26.77 5.23 -0.70
N GLU A 32 -27.59 6.19 -0.29
CA GLU A 32 -28.62 5.99 0.74
C GLU A 32 -29.45 4.74 0.41
N GLN A 33 -29.58 3.84 1.38
CA GLN A 33 -30.32 2.60 1.25
C GLN A 33 -31.57 2.65 2.12
N VAL A 34 -32.66 2.14 1.57
CA VAL A 34 -33.92 1.95 2.29
C VAL A 34 -34.20 0.46 2.27
N PHE A 35 -34.37 -0.12 3.46
CA PHE A 35 -34.78 -1.51 3.61
C PHE A 35 -36.29 -1.57 3.77
N LEU A 36 -36.95 -2.31 2.89
CA LEU A 36 -38.39 -2.56 2.98
C LEU A 36 -38.62 -4.06 3.15
N PRO A 37 -39.65 -4.48 3.92
CA PRO A 37 -40.06 -5.87 3.94
C PRO A 37 -40.46 -6.33 2.53
N ASP A 38 -40.07 -7.55 2.15
CA ASP A 38 -40.39 -8.11 0.82
C ASP A 38 -41.91 -8.14 0.57
N ALA A 39 -42.68 -8.46 1.62
CA ALA A 39 -44.15 -8.43 1.60
C ALA A 39 -44.75 -7.04 1.31
N TYR A 40 -43.99 -5.95 1.52
CA TYR A 40 -44.45 -4.58 1.29
C TYR A 40 -44.38 -4.19 -0.20
N ILE A 41 -43.37 -4.66 -0.91
CA ILE A 41 -43.20 -4.40 -2.36
C ILE A 41 -44.04 -5.40 -3.16
N GLY A 42 -44.34 -6.57 -2.59
CA GLY A 42 -45.25 -7.57 -3.19
C GLY A 42 -44.75 -8.15 -4.52
N SER A 43 -43.48 -7.94 -4.86
CA SER A 43 -42.89 -8.42 -6.12
C SER A 43 -42.54 -9.90 -6.08
N GLY A 44 -42.40 -10.51 -4.90
CA GLY A 44 -41.95 -11.90 -4.74
C GLY A 44 -40.58 -12.18 -5.39
N ALA A 45 -39.87 -11.12 -5.78
CA ALA A 45 -38.70 -11.15 -6.64
C ALA A 45 -37.48 -10.66 -5.86
N ALA A 46 -37.22 -11.29 -4.72
CA ALA A 46 -35.89 -11.24 -4.14
C ALA A 46 -34.96 -12.06 -5.06
N ASP A 47 -34.25 -11.38 -5.96
CA ASP A 47 -33.32 -12.05 -6.89
C ASP A 47 -32.12 -12.68 -6.16
N HIS A 48 -31.90 -12.33 -4.89
CA HIS A 48 -30.78 -12.78 -4.08
C HIS A 48 -31.25 -13.18 -2.68
N TRP A 49 -30.82 -14.37 -2.24
CA TRP A 49 -31.06 -14.85 -0.88
C TRP A 49 -29.72 -15.03 -0.15
N ALA A 50 -29.67 -14.55 1.08
CA ALA A 50 -28.53 -14.76 1.98
C ALA A 50 -28.92 -15.78 3.05
N LEU A 51 -28.13 -16.85 3.16
CA LEU A 51 -28.28 -17.84 4.22
C LEU A 51 -27.14 -17.70 5.23
N ARG A 52 -27.48 -17.48 6.50
CA ARG A 52 -26.50 -17.52 7.59
C ARG A 52 -26.34 -18.94 8.08
N THR A 53 -25.14 -19.48 7.93
CA THR A 53 -24.78 -20.85 8.36
C THR A 53 -23.84 -20.80 9.56
N GLY A 54 -23.92 -21.80 10.45
CA GLY A 54 -23.06 -21.93 11.63
C GLY A 54 -21.78 -22.73 11.38
N THR A 55 -21.70 -23.43 10.24
CA THR A 55 -20.54 -24.24 9.82
C THR A 55 -20.12 -23.83 8.40
N SER A 56 -19.18 -24.55 7.77
CA SER A 56 -18.65 -24.19 6.45
C SER A 56 -19.78 -24.02 5.41
N PRO A 57 -19.92 -22.84 4.77
CA PRO A 57 -20.99 -22.58 3.80
C PRO A 57 -20.98 -23.54 2.61
N ALA A 58 -19.81 -24.08 2.26
CA ALA A 58 -19.65 -25.04 1.16
C ALA A 58 -20.35 -26.39 1.44
N SER A 59 -20.52 -26.77 2.70
CA SER A 59 -21.17 -28.03 3.07
C SER A 59 -22.68 -28.03 2.81
N TYR A 60 -23.33 -26.86 2.91
CA TYR A 60 -24.77 -26.70 2.68
C TYR A 60 -25.15 -26.48 1.22
N ALA A 61 -24.17 -26.34 0.32
CA ALA A 61 -24.44 -26.02 -1.08
C ALA A 61 -25.31 -27.09 -1.76
N ASN A 62 -25.07 -28.36 -1.45
CA ASN A 62 -25.84 -29.49 -1.98
C ASN A 62 -27.24 -29.55 -1.37
N ASP A 63 -27.36 -29.32 -0.07
CA ASP A 63 -28.64 -29.34 0.65
C ASP A 63 -29.56 -28.22 0.19
N VAL A 64 -29.02 -27.01 0.00
CA VAL A 64 -29.76 -25.86 -0.54
C VAL A 64 -30.21 -26.15 -1.97
N ARG A 65 -29.34 -26.72 -2.81
CA ARG A 65 -29.71 -27.10 -4.19
C ARG A 65 -30.80 -28.17 -4.21
N ALA A 66 -30.74 -29.16 -3.32
CA ALA A 66 -31.75 -30.20 -3.21
C ALA A 66 -33.10 -29.64 -2.74
N ALA A 67 -33.10 -28.75 -1.74
CA ALA A 67 -34.30 -28.08 -1.25
C ALA A 67 -34.96 -27.20 -2.32
N LEU A 68 -34.17 -26.42 -3.06
CA LEU A 68 -34.68 -25.58 -4.15
C LEU A 68 -35.29 -26.42 -5.28
N LYS A 69 -34.61 -27.51 -5.67
CA LYS A 69 -35.11 -28.44 -6.69
C LYS A 69 -36.42 -29.12 -6.27
N ALA A 70 -36.61 -29.38 -4.97
CA ALA A 70 -37.84 -29.94 -4.44
C ALA A 70 -39.00 -28.94 -4.44
N PHE A 71 -38.70 -27.64 -4.32
CA PHE A 71 -39.70 -26.57 -4.35
C PHE A 71 -40.13 -26.24 -5.79
N ASP A 72 -39.17 -25.98 -6.69
CA ASP A 72 -39.45 -25.77 -8.12
C ASP A 72 -38.25 -26.26 -8.97
N PRO A 73 -38.44 -27.30 -9.79
CA PRO A 73 -37.40 -27.82 -10.70
C PRO A 73 -36.92 -26.82 -11.76
N HIS A 74 -37.68 -25.75 -12.03
CA HIS A 74 -37.36 -24.74 -13.03
C HIS A 74 -36.56 -23.55 -12.47
N LEU A 75 -36.37 -23.46 -11.14
CA LEU A 75 -35.55 -22.42 -10.53
C LEU A 75 -34.07 -22.62 -10.89
N LEU A 76 -33.53 -21.67 -11.65
CA LEU A 76 -32.13 -21.66 -12.04
C LEU A 76 -31.29 -21.00 -10.94
N VAL A 77 -30.50 -21.79 -10.21
CA VAL A 77 -29.50 -21.26 -9.28
C VAL A 77 -28.33 -20.71 -10.08
N LEU A 78 -28.37 -19.42 -10.37
CA LEU A 78 -27.37 -18.74 -11.20
C LEU A 78 -26.04 -18.55 -10.47
N ASP A 79 -26.07 -18.22 -9.17
CA ASP A 79 -24.85 -18.06 -8.40
C ASP A 79 -25.02 -18.48 -6.93
N LEU A 80 -24.34 -19.56 -6.54
CA LEU A 80 -24.28 -20.03 -5.16
C LEU A 80 -22.83 -19.94 -4.69
N GLN A 81 -22.49 -18.84 -4.03
CA GLN A 81 -21.14 -18.57 -3.56
C GLN A 81 -21.14 -18.26 -2.06
N PRO A 82 -20.11 -18.72 -1.33
CA PRO A 82 -19.90 -18.26 0.05
C PRO A 82 -19.62 -16.75 0.04
N MET A 83 -20.06 -16.05 1.09
CA MET A 83 -19.86 -14.61 1.20
C MET A 83 -18.36 -14.22 1.15
N ASP A 84 -17.48 -15.11 1.61
CA ASP A 84 -16.02 -14.94 1.50
C ASP A 84 -15.53 -14.78 0.06
N ALA A 85 -16.08 -15.57 -0.88
CA ALA A 85 -15.72 -15.48 -2.30
C ALA A 85 -16.22 -14.20 -2.96
N VAL A 86 -17.40 -13.71 -2.51
CA VAL A 86 -17.94 -12.41 -2.94
C VAL A 86 -17.05 -11.28 -2.44
N MET A 87 -16.63 -11.33 -1.17
CA MET A 87 -15.70 -10.37 -0.59
C MET A 87 -14.34 -10.39 -1.29
N GLU A 88 -13.81 -11.57 -1.62
CA GLU A 88 -12.53 -11.69 -2.33
C GLU A 88 -12.59 -11.08 -3.73
N LYS A 89 -13.65 -11.35 -4.50
CA LYS A 89 -13.88 -10.72 -5.81
C LYS A 89 -14.00 -9.21 -5.70
N ALA A 90 -14.74 -8.71 -4.70
CA ALA A 90 -14.88 -7.28 -4.47
C ALA A 90 -13.55 -6.59 -4.12
N GLN A 91 -12.61 -7.30 -3.52
CA GLN A 91 -11.27 -6.78 -3.18
C GLN A 91 -10.21 -6.99 -4.28
N ALA A 92 -10.50 -7.79 -5.31
CA ALA A 92 -9.51 -8.18 -6.31
C ALA A 92 -8.88 -6.98 -7.04
N GLY A 93 -9.70 -5.99 -7.42
CA GLY A 93 -9.24 -4.76 -8.06
C GLY A 93 -8.28 -3.96 -7.18
N THR A 94 -8.65 -3.75 -5.91
CA THR A 94 -7.80 -3.05 -4.92
C THR A 94 -6.49 -3.80 -4.68
N ARG A 95 -6.52 -5.13 -4.54
CA ARG A 95 -5.30 -5.94 -4.37
C ARG A 95 -4.35 -5.82 -5.55
N PHE A 96 -4.87 -5.84 -6.78
CA PHE A 96 -4.05 -5.67 -7.98
C PHE A 96 -3.34 -4.31 -8.00
N SER A 97 -4.06 -3.22 -7.71
CA SER A 97 -3.47 -1.88 -7.61
C SER A 97 -2.39 -1.81 -6.51
N LEU A 98 -2.63 -2.40 -5.34
CA LEU A 98 -1.66 -2.44 -4.25
C LEU A 98 -0.40 -3.23 -4.62
N LEU A 99 -0.53 -4.34 -5.34
CA LEU A 99 0.61 -5.11 -5.85
C LEU A 99 1.45 -4.28 -6.84
N LEU A 100 0.81 -3.55 -7.74
CA LEU A 100 1.51 -2.72 -8.71
C LEU A 100 2.23 -1.53 -8.04
N ILE A 101 1.56 -0.86 -7.10
CA ILE A 101 2.18 0.19 -6.27
C ILE A 101 3.37 -0.38 -5.49
N GLY A 102 3.23 -1.56 -4.89
CA GLY A 102 4.32 -2.24 -4.19
C GLY A 102 5.51 -2.54 -5.11
N ALA A 103 5.26 -3.05 -6.32
CA ALA A 103 6.30 -3.32 -7.30
C ALA A 103 7.04 -2.04 -7.71
N PHE A 104 6.32 -0.96 -8.02
CA PHE A 104 6.95 0.33 -8.35
C PHE A 104 7.70 0.94 -7.16
N ALA A 105 7.20 0.80 -5.94
CA ALA A 105 7.89 1.25 -4.74
C ALA A 105 9.24 0.52 -4.55
N ILE A 106 9.28 -0.80 -4.79
CA ILE A 106 10.52 -1.59 -4.75
C ILE A 106 11.51 -1.10 -5.82
N ILE A 107 11.05 -0.88 -7.06
CA ILE A 107 11.91 -0.39 -8.14
C ILE A 107 12.46 1.00 -7.81
N ALA A 108 11.60 1.91 -7.33
CA ALA A 108 12.00 3.24 -6.91
C ALA A 108 13.02 3.22 -5.76
N ALA A 109 12.84 2.31 -4.80
CA ALA A 109 13.77 2.12 -3.69
C ALA A 109 15.15 1.64 -4.17
N ILE A 110 15.19 0.68 -5.10
CA ILE A 110 16.44 0.22 -5.73
C ILE A 110 17.11 1.38 -6.47
N LEU A 111 16.35 2.13 -7.29
CA LEU A 111 16.87 3.25 -8.06
C LEU A 111 17.43 4.36 -7.17
N ALA A 112 16.74 4.66 -6.06
CA ALA A 112 17.23 5.60 -5.04
C ALA A 112 18.54 5.11 -4.41
N GLY A 113 18.65 3.83 -4.08
CA GLY A 113 19.89 3.23 -3.55
C GLY A 113 21.05 3.30 -4.53
N VAL A 114 20.81 3.03 -5.82
CA VAL A 114 21.80 3.17 -6.89
C VAL A 114 22.24 4.62 -7.06
N GLY A 115 21.28 5.57 -7.04
CA GLY A 115 21.57 7.00 -7.11
C GLY A 115 22.44 7.47 -5.94
N LEU A 116 22.10 7.07 -4.72
CA LEU A 116 22.87 7.40 -3.52
C LEU A 116 24.29 6.83 -3.60
N TYR A 117 24.44 5.58 -4.04
CA TYR A 117 25.75 4.97 -4.29
C TYR A 117 26.55 5.77 -5.33
N GLY A 118 25.93 6.16 -6.45
CA GLY A 118 26.60 6.93 -7.50
C GLY A 118 27.11 8.29 -7.02
N VAL A 119 26.29 9.02 -6.27
CA VAL A 119 26.66 10.32 -5.67
C VAL A 119 27.81 10.13 -4.69
N LEU A 120 27.72 9.19 -3.76
CA LEU A 120 28.77 8.95 -2.76
C LEU A 120 30.07 8.44 -3.39
N ALA A 121 29.99 7.53 -4.36
CA ALA A 121 31.16 7.05 -5.09
C ALA A 121 31.87 8.18 -5.82
N THR A 122 31.12 9.14 -6.36
CA THR A 122 31.68 10.33 -7.02
C THR A 122 32.36 11.25 -6.02
N VAL A 123 31.72 11.52 -4.88
CA VAL A 123 32.31 12.32 -3.79
C VAL A 123 33.60 11.69 -3.26
N VAL A 124 33.61 10.37 -3.09
CA VAL A 124 34.82 9.64 -2.67
C VAL A 124 35.93 9.81 -3.72
N ARG A 125 35.63 9.61 -5.01
CA ARG A 125 36.64 9.78 -6.08
C ARG A 125 37.22 11.18 -6.12
N GLN A 126 36.38 12.21 -5.98
CA GLN A 126 36.83 13.61 -5.96
C GLN A 126 37.68 13.95 -4.73
N ARG A 127 37.47 13.24 -3.61
CA ARG A 127 38.19 13.45 -2.34
C ARG A 127 39.28 12.42 -2.06
N THR A 128 39.60 11.53 -3.01
CA THR A 128 40.60 10.47 -2.82
C THR A 128 41.96 11.04 -2.41
N ALA A 129 42.39 12.17 -3.00
CA ALA A 129 43.65 12.82 -2.66
C ALA A 129 43.67 13.35 -1.22
N GLU A 130 42.61 14.03 -0.77
CA GLU A 130 42.47 14.52 0.61
C GLU A 130 42.43 13.36 1.62
N ILE A 131 41.70 12.30 1.27
CA ILE A 131 41.57 11.07 2.05
C ILE A 131 42.94 10.38 2.18
N GLY A 132 43.69 10.27 1.09
CA GLY A 132 45.03 9.70 1.05
C GLY A 132 46.02 10.48 1.91
N VAL A 133 45.99 11.82 1.85
CA VAL A 133 46.84 12.68 2.70
C VAL A 133 46.47 12.52 4.17
N ARG A 134 45.18 12.51 4.53
CA ARG A 134 44.74 12.28 5.92
C ARG A 134 45.19 10.92 6.45
N MET A 135 45.08 9.86 5.65
CA MET A 135 45.56 8.53 6.05
C MET A 135 47.08 8.50 6.21
N ALA A 136 47.84 9.16 5.33
CA ALA A 136 49.29 9.27 5.45
C ALA A 136 49.73 10.06 6.71
N LEU A 137 48.91 11.01 7.17
CA LEU A 137 49.08 11.73 8.43
C LEU A 137 48.60 10.93 9.67
N GLY A 138 48.18 9.67 9.50
CA GLY A 138 47.78 8.77 10.59
C GLY A 138 46.29 8.74 10.90
N ALA A 139 45.42 9.28 10.02
CA ALA A 139 43.98 9.17 10.22
C ALA A 139 43.52 7.71 10.13
N GLN A 140 42.76 7.27 11.13
CA GLN A 140 42.24 5.92 11.21
C GLN A 140 41.16 5.66 10.12
N PRO A 141 41.17 4.50 9.44
CA PRO A 141 40.17 4.14 8.42
C PRO A 141 38.71 4.25 8.89
N GLN A 142 38.47 4.00 10.18
CA GLN A 142 37.15 4.14 10.81
C GLN A 142 36.63 5.58 10.77
N ASN A 143 37.49 6.59 10.91
CA ASN A 143 37.06 7.99 10.86
C ASN A 143 36.58 8.38 9.46
N ILE A 144 37.20 7.82 8.42
CA ILE A 144 36.83 8.05 7.02
C ILE A 144 35.52 7.33 6.70
N PHE A 145 35.37 6.10 7.19
CA PHE A 145 34.12 5.36 7.10
C PHE A 145 32.95 6.12 7.73
N GLN A 146 33.09 6.59 8.97
CA GLN A 146 32.05 7.35 9.67
C GLN A 146 31.70 8.66 8.97
N LEU A 147 32.70 9.34 8.38
CA LEU A 147 32.47 10.59 7.64
C LEU A 147 31.62 10.36 6.40
N ILE A 148 31.91 9.31 5.62
CA ILE A 148 31.16 8.99 4.39
C ILE A 148 29.75 8.49 4.71
N VAL A 149 29.62 7.59 5.69
CA VAL A 149 28.31 7.10 6.14
C VAL A 149 27.48 8.26 6.72
N GLY A 150 28.08 9.13 7.51
CA GLY A 150 27.41 10.31 8.08
C GLY A 150 26.92 11.30 7.01
N GLN A 151 27.70 11.50 5.93
CA GLN A 151 27.26 12.31 4.79
C GLN A 151 26.07 11.66 4.06
N GLY A 152 26.15 10.35 3.81
CA GLY A 152 25.05 9.60 3.20
C GLY A 152 23.77 9.66 4.03
N LEU A 153 23.87 9.41 5.34
CA LEU A 153 22.74 9.46 6.26
C LEU A 153 22.13 10.86 6.38
N ARG A 154 22.93 11.93 6.36
CA ARG A 154 22.40 13.31 6.36
C ARG A 154 21.61 13.61 5.08
N LEU A 155 22.14 13.20 3.92
CA LEU A 155 21.44 13.38 2.64
C LEU A 155 20.12 12.60 2.63
N THR A 156 20.14 11.36 3.13
CA THR A 156 18.93 10.55 3.33
C THR A 156 17.95 11.22 4.28
N ALA A 157 18.40 11.78 5.40
CA ALA A 157 17.51 12.44 6.36
C ALA A 157 16.78 13.63 5.72
N ILE A 158 17.48 14.46 4.94
CA ILE A 158 16.87 15.58 4.20
C ILE A 158 15.85 15.06 3.19
N GLY A 159 16.21 14.00 2.43
CA GLY A 159 15.31 13.37 1.47
C GLY A 159 14.06 12.77 2.12
N VAL A 160 14.20 12.09 3.26
CA VAL A 160 13.09 11.51 4.03
C VAL A 160 12.18 12.62 4.55
N VAL A 161 12.73 13.68 5.14
CA VAL A 161 11.92 14.81 5.62
C VAL A 161 11.15 15.45 4.46
N GLY A 162 11.81 15.76 3.35
CA GLY A 162 11.15 16.31 2.16
C GLY A 162 10.09 15.37 1.58
N GLY A 163 10.39 14.06 1.52
CA GLY A 163 9.47 13.03 1.08
C GLY A 163 8.25 12.88 1.98
N LEU A 164 8.41 12.99 3.31
CA LEU A 164 7.32 12.97 4.27
C LEU A 164 6.39 14.18 4.09
N PHE A 165 6.95 15.38 3.88
CA PHE A 165 6.15 16.56 3.57
C PHE A 165 5.38 16.41 2.26
N GLY A 166 6.04 15.92 1.21
CA GLY A 166 5.40 15.66 -0.08
C GLY A 166 4.30 14.60 0.01
N ALA A 167 4.56 13.50 0.71
CA ALA A 167 3.59 12.45 0.95
C ALA A 167 2.38 12.99 1.72
N PHE A 168 2.61 13.74 2.81
CA PHE A 168 1.52 14.35 3.58
C PHE A 168 0.65 15.31 2.74
N ALA A 169 1.27 16.11 1.87
CA ALA A 169 0.54 17.02 0.97
C ALA A 169 -0.35 16.23 0.00
N VAL A 170 0.20 15.21 -0.67
CA VAL A 170 -0.57 14.36 -1.60
C VAL A 170 -1.68 13.59 -0.87
N THR A 171 -1.36 13.00 0.29
CA THR A 171 -2.33 12.28 1.12
C THR A 171 -3.47 13.17 1.57
N ARG A 172 -3.19 14.44 1.90
CA ARG A 172 -4.22 15.41 2.28
C ARG A 172 -5.20 15.68 1.13
N GLU A 173 -4.69 15.92 -0.07
CA GLU A 173 -5.54 16.10 -1.25
C GLU A 173 -6.35 14.83 -1.55
N MET A 174 -5.73 13.65 -1.49
CA MET A 174 -6.42 12.37 -1.67
C MET A 174 -7.48 12.11 -0.59
N SER A 175 -7.27 12.54 0.66
CA SER A 175 -8.25 12.35 1.74
C SER A 175 -9.57 13.08 1.48
N SER A 176 -9.56 14.15 0.67
CA SER A 176 -10.79 14.81 0.22
C SER A 176 -11.60 13.96 -0.77
N MET A 177 -10.95 12.99 -1.43
CA MET A 177 -11.55 12.03 -2.37
C MET A 177 -11.79 10.65 -1.75
N LEU A 178 -11.05 10.29 -0.68
CA LEU A 178 -11.15 8.99 -0.01
C LEU A 178 -12.14 9.05 1.15
N VAL A 179 -13.35 8.52 0.96
CA VAL A 179 -14.32 8.34 2.04
C VAL A 179 -14.00 7.07 2.83
N GLY A 180 -13.57 7.22 4.08
CA GLY A 180 -13.57 6.13 5.07
C GLY A 180 -12.26 5.34 5.24
N ILE A 181 -11.10 5.87 4.80
CA ILE A 181 -9.77 5.34 5.17
C ILE A 181 -9.04 6.44 5.93
N LYS A 182 -8.53 6.13 7.14
CA LYS A 182 -7.63 7.04 7.86
C LYS A 182 -6.32 7.14 7.06
N ALA A 183 -6.25 8.14 6.19
CA ALA A 183 -5.16 8.31 5.22
C ALA A 183 -3.77 8.52 5.86
N THR A 184 -3.74 8.85 7.16
CA THR A 184 -2.54 9.14 7.94
C THR A 184 -2.38 8.14 9.08
N ASP A 185 -1.87 6.94 8.77
CA ASP A 185 -1.40 6.01 9.79
C ASP A 185 0.07 6.29 10.14
N PRO A 186 0.37 6.78 11.37
CA PRO A 186 1.74 7.07 11.79
C PRO A 186 2.66 5.85 11.71
N VAL A 187 2.13 4.64 11.93
CA VAL A 187 2.93 3.41 11.90
C VAL A 187 3.50 3.18 10.50
N THR A 188 2.67 3.36 9.46
CA THR A 188 3.11 3.24 8.07
C THR A 188 4.23 4.25 7.74
N PHE A 189 4.09 5.52 8.14
CA PHE A 189 5.11 6.55 7.90
C PHE A 189 6.44 6.25 8.60
N VAL A 190 6.39 5.82 9.87
CA VAL A 190 7.59 5.45 10.63
C VAL A 190 8.27 4.24 10.01
N THR A 191 7.49 3.22 9.62
CA THR A 191 8.02 2.00 9.01
C THR A 191 8.74 2.31 7.69
N MET A 192 8.17 3.19 6.85
CA MET A 192 8.79 3.63 5.60
C MET A 192 10.06 4.44 5.84
N ALA A 193 10.05 5.37 6.81
CA ALA A 193 11.24 6.13 7.17
C ALA A 193 12.40 5.21 7.60
N VAL A 194 12.12 4.23 8.47
CA VAL A 194 13.11 3.24 8.91
C VAL A 194 13.61 2.41 7.72
N ALA A 195 12.72 1.94 6.84
CA ALA A 195 13.11 1.18 5.66
C ALA A 195 14.08 1.97 4.75
N PHE A 196 13.80 3.25 4.50
CA PHE A 196 14.70 4.11 3.71
C PHE A 196 16.05 4.33 4.39
N PHE A 197 16.09 4.48 5.71
CA PHE A 197 17.36 4.55 6.45
C PHE A 197 18.18 3.25 6.33
N VAL A 198 17.53 2.09 6.40
CA VAL A 198 18.21 0.79 6.20
C VAL A 198 18.78 0.69 4.79
N ILE A 199 17.99 1.03 3.77
CA ILE A 199 18.43 1.02 2.37
C ILE A 199 19.62 1.96 2.19
N ALA A 200 19.53 3.18 2.72
CA ALA A 200 20.61 4.15 2.65
C ALA A 200 21.88 3.64 3.34
N ALA A 201 21.77 3.06 4.53
CA ALA A 201 22.91 2.50 5.25
C ALA A 201 23.59 1.38 4.43
N LEU A 202 22.81 0.49 3.82
CA LEU A 202 23.32 -0.57 2.93
C LEU A 202 24.01 0.01 1.68
N SER A 203 23.41 1.00 1.03
CA SER A 203 23.99 1.68 -0.13
C SER A 203 25.27 2.44 0.19
N CYS A 204 25.38 3.03 1.39
CA CYS A 204 26.57 3.74 1.85
C CYS A 204 27.71 2.82 2.29
N TRP A 205 27.40 1.58 2.68
CA TRP A 205 28.38 0.67 3.27
C TRP A 205 29.50 0.29 2.28
N VAL A 206 29.15 0.00 1.03
CA VAL A 206 30.10 -0.38 -0.03
C VAL A 206 31.10 0.75 -0.36
N PRO A 207 30.68 1.99 -0.70
CA PRO A 207 31.61 3.07 -1.01
C PRO A 207 32.43 3.51 0.21
N ALA A 208 31.84 3.51 1.41
CA ALA A 208 32.56 3.84 2.64
C ALA A 208 33.66 2.80 2.95
N ARG A 209 33.37 1.51 2.77
CA ARG A 209 34.36 0.43 2.93
C ARG A 209 35.45 0.50 1.86
N ARG A 210 35.10 0.81 0.61
CA ARG A 210 36.09 1.03 -0.45
C ARG A 210 37.04 2.17 -0.09
N ALA A 211 36.52 3.30 0.36
CA ALA A 211 37.34 4.45 0.74
C ALA A 211 38.26 4.16 1.95
N ALA A 212 37.76 3.45 2.97
CA ALA A 212 38.53 3.10 4.16
C ALA A 212 39.65 2.10 3.87
N ASN A 213 39.52 1.29 2.82
CA ASN A 213 40.52 0.30 2.41
C ASN A 213 41.44 0.79 1.28
N LEU A 214 41.39 2.07 0.91
CA LEU A 214 42.30 2.62 -0.11
C LEU A 214 43.73 2.61 0.41
N ASP A 215 44.64 1.99 -0.36
CA ASP A 215 46.05 1.96 -0.05
C ASP A 215 46.67 3.35 -0.32
N PRO A 216 47.22 4.06 0.69
CA PRO A 216 47.65 5.46 0.55
C PRO A 216 48.75 5.65 -0.51
N ARG A 217 49.52 4.59 -0.83
CA ARG A 217 50.54 4.61 -1.87
C ARG A 217 49.97 4.61 -3.29
N ALA A 218 48.83 3.95 -3.51
CA ALA A 218 48.17 3.90 -4.82
C ALA A 218 47.49 5.25 -5.14
N ALA A 219 46.90 5.91 -4.13
CA ALA A 219 46.24 7.20 -4.27
C ALA A 219 47.17 8.34 -4.73
N LEU A 220 48.47 8.28 -4.38
CA LEU A 220 49.47 9.26 -4.79
C LEU A 220 50.02 9.00 -6.21
N LEU A 221 49.95 7.76 -6.71
CA LEU A 221 50.44 7.40 -8.04
C LEU A 221 49.43 7.74 -9.15
N GLU A 222 48.12 7.67 -8.87
CA GLU A 222 47.06 7.99 -9.84
C GLU A 222 47.07 9.47 -10.26
N GLN A 223 47.51 10.38 -9.38
CA GLN A 223 47.63 11.82 -9.68
C GLN A 223 48.90 12.17 -10.50
N ARG A 224 49.87 11.24 -10.61
CA ARG A 224 51.11 11.48 -11.39
C ARG A 224 50.95 11.18 -12.88
N GLN A 225 49.80 10.65 -13.30
CA GLN A 225 49.50 10.26 -14.69
C GLN A 225 48.43 11.13 -15.37
N SER A 226 47.91 12.17 -14.71
CA SER A 226 47.09 13.24 -15.31
C SER A 226 47.86 14.55 -15.38
#